data_AF-A0A4R5MHZ7-F1
#
_entry.id   AF-A0A4R5MHZ7-F1
#
_cell.length_a   1.000
_cell.length_b   1.000
_cell.length_c   1.000
_cell.angle_alpha   90.00
_cell.angle_beta   90.00
_cell.angle_gamma   90.00
#
_symmetry.space_group_name_H-M   'P 1'
#
loop_
_entity.id
_entity.type
_entity.pdbx_description
1 polymer ?
#
loop_
_entity_poly.entity_id
_entity_poly.type
_entity_poly.pdbx_seq_one_letter_code
_entity_poly.pdbx_strand_id
1 'polypeptide(L)'
;MKKNRKHSVEFKLEAVNKKAQGESVSSLSKSLGISPSLVWKWVDEYTTFGKSGFLTKQQERYTVQFRMDVVSYHKQKGISLRESCMRFGIRSQSTLYCWLTTFDQYGCEGLKVRYESIPNMERRKTERKIIEDLSRLEELEKENLYLRAENDFLKKLDALTQKRQTPPRKKR
;
A
#
# COMPACT_ATOMS: atom_id res chain seq x y z
N MET A 1 -11.88 -23.37 1.32
CA MET A 1 -12.25 -21.93 1.24
C MET A 1 -12.85 -21.63 -0.13
N LYS A 2 -14.14 -21.27 -0.20
CA LYS A 2 -14.89 -21.08 -1.46
C LYS A 2 -14.34 -19.87 -2.23
N LYS A 3 -13.76 -20.08 -3.42
CA LYS A 3 -13.43 -19.01 -4.37
C LYS A 3 -14.70 -18.19 -4.63
N ASN A 4 -14.60 -16.87 -4.55
CA ASN A 4 -15.65 -15.88 -4.84
C ASN A 4 -16.25 -16.10 -6.24
N ARG A 5 -17.20 -17.04 -6.37
CA ARG A 5 -18.06 -17.28 -7.54
C ARG A 5 -19.38 -16.56 -7.29
N LYS A 6 -19.38 -15.22 -7.28
CA LYS A 6 -20.66 -14.51 -7.08
C LYS A 6 -21.59 -14.65 -8.29
N HIS A 7 -21.05 -14.82 -9.50
CA HIS A 7 -21.84 -14.95 -10.73
C HIS A 7 -21.20 -15.96 -11.72
N SER A 8 -21.98 -16.94 -12.19
CA SER A 8 -21.54 -17.92 -13.20
C SER A 8 -21.36 -17.25 -14.56
N VAL A 9 -20.57 -17.86 -15.45
CA VAL A 9 -20.38 -17.34 -16.82
C VAL A 9 -21.71 -17.30 -17.59
N GLU A 10 -22.53 -18.34 -17.41
CA GLU A 10 -23.87 -18.44 -17.99
C GLU A 10 -24.75 -17.28 -17.54
N PHE A 11 -24.76 -16.95 -16.26
CA PHE A 11 -25.55 -15.86 -15.71
C PHE A 11 -25.12 -14.48 -16.25
N LYS A 12 -23.81 -14.28 -16.47
CA LYS A 12 -23.32 -13.06 -17.12
C LYS A 12 -23.76 -12.97 -18.58
N LEU A 13 -23.71 -14.09 -19.31
CA LEU A 13 -24.16 -14.14 -20.70
C LEU A 13 -25.67 -13.88 -20.81
N GLU A 14 -26.47 -14.40 -19.88
CA GLU A 14 -27.89 -14.11 -19.82
C GLU A 14 -28.17 -12.61 -19.69
N ALA A 15 -27.47 -11.93 -18.77
CA ALA A 15 -27.61 -10.49 -18.58
C ALA A 15 -27.23 -9.69 -19.84
N VAL A 16 -26.15 -10.07 -20.54
CA VAL A 16 -25.73 -9.42 -21.79
C VAL A 16 -26.72 -9.70 -22.93
N ASN A 17 -27.23 -10.92 -23.04
CA ASN A 17 -28.22 -11.28 -24.06
C ASN A 17 -29.53 -10.50 -23.87
N LYS A 18 -30.03 -10.39 -22.63
CA LYS A 18 -31.22 -9.57 -22.35
C LYS A 18 -30.99 -8.08 -22.66
N LYS A 19 -29.78 -7.56 -22.38
CA LYS A 19 -29.40 -6.21 -22.80
C LYS A 19 -29.43 -6.04 -24.33
N ALA A 20 -28.97 -7.05 -25.07
CA ALA A 20 -28.97 -7.07 -26.54
C ALA A 20 -30.39 -7.18 -27.13
N GLN A 21 -31.32 -7.82 -26.41
CA GLN A 21 -32.75 -7.87 -26.74
C GLN A 21 -33.48 -6.53 -26.48
N GLY A 22 -32.79 -5.51 -25.98
CA GLY A 22 -33.34 -4.17 -25.79
C GLY A 22 -33.73 -3.83 -24.35
N GLU A 23 -33.57 -4.75 -23.38
CA GLU A 23 -33.85 -4.41 -21.98
C GLU A 23 -32.93 -3.29 -21.48
N SER A 24 -33.48 -2.40 -20.66
CA SER A 24 -32.71 -1.33 -20.03
C SER A 24 -31.81 -1.89 -18.92
N VAL A 25 -30.69 -1.22 -18.65
CA VAL A 25 -29.82 -1.62 -17.53
C VAL A 25 -30.55 -1.51 -16.18
N SER A 26 -31.44 -0.52 -16.04
CA SER A 26 -32.24 -0.31 -14.83
C SER A 26 -33.24 -1.45 -14.58
N SER A 27 -33.87 -1.99 -15.64
CA SER A 27 -34.78 -3.14 -15.52
C SER A 27 -34.00 -4.41 -15.18
N LEU A 28 -32.87 -4.65 -15.85
CA LEU A 28 -31.98 -5.80 -15.58
C LEU A 28 -31.43 -5.79 -14.16
N SER A 29 -31.05 -4.62 -13.66
CA SER A 29 -30.57 -4.44 -12.29
C SER A 29 -31.63 -4.86 -11.27
N LYS A 30 -32.89 -4.45 -11.47
CA LYS A 30 -34.01 -4.81 -10.61
C LYS A 30 -34.38 -6.28 -10.71
N SER A 31 -34.45 -6.83 -11.92
CA SER A 31 -34.87 -8.22 -12.14
C SER A 31 -33.83 -9.23 -11.66
N LEU A 32 -32.53 -8.94 -11.84
CA LEU A 32 -31.44 -9.82 -11.45
C LEU A 32 -30.91 -9.54 -10.03
N GLY A 33 -31.33 -8.44 -9.40
CA GLY A 33 -30.87 -8.05 -8.06
C GLY A 33 -29.39 -7.61 -8.01
N ILE A 34 -28.92 -6.95 -9.06
CA ILE A 34 -27.50 -6.61 -9.25
C ILE A 34 -27.34 -5.10 -9.46
N SER A 35 -26.20 -4.53 -9.09
CA SER A 35 -25.93 -3.12 -9.35
C SER A 35 -25.89 -2.79 -10.87
N PRO A 36 -26.47 -1.65 -11.31
CA PRO A 36 -26.41 -1.23 -12.71
C PRO A 36 -24.98 -1.14 -13.27
N SER A 37 -24.04 -0.68 -12.45
CA SER A 37 -22.63 -0.58 -12.81
C SER A 37 -21.98 -1.94 -13.13
N LEU A 38 -22.44 -3.02 -12.49
CA LEU A 38 -21.94 -4.36 -12.76
C LEU A 38 -22.50 -4.92 -14.08
N VAL A 39 -23.74 -4.62 -14.40
CA VAL A 39 -24.34 -4.96 -15.70
C VAL A 39 -23.58 -4.25 -16.83
N TRP A 40 -23.33 -2.93 -16.70
CA TRP A 40 -22.49 -2.19 -17.65
C TRP A 40 -21.09 -2.79 -17.80
N LYS A 41 -20.49 -3.23 -16.68
CA LYS A 41 -19.20 -3.92 -16.73
C LYS A 41 -19.24 -5.21 -17.55
N TRP A 42 -20.29 -6.02 -17.41
CA TRP A 42 -20.39 -7.25 -18.21
C TRP A 42 -20.65 -6.98 -19.68
N VAL A 43 -21.44 -5.97 -20.00
CA VAL A 43 -21.66 -5.53 -21.37
C VAL A 43 -20.33 -5.10 -22.00
N ASP A 44 -19.56 -4.24 -21.33
CA ASP A 44 -18.25 -3.78 -21.83
C ASP A 44 -17.24 -4.93 -21.96
N GLU A 45 -17.19 -5.86 -21.00
CA GLU A 45 -16.32 -7.03 -21.07
C GLU A 45 -16.69 -7.91 -22.29
N TYR A 46 -17.98 -8.07 -22.57
CA TYR A 46 -18.45 -8.87 -23.69
C TYR A 46 -18.25 -8.17 -25.04
N THR A 47 -18.47 -6.86 -25.13
CA THR A 47 -18.21 -6.12 -26.39
C THR A 47 -16.73 -6.09 -26.74
N THR A 48 -15.86 -6.03 -25.73
CA THR A 48 -14.40 -5.95 -25.94
C THR A 48 -13.77 -7.32 -26.23
N PHE A 49 -14.17 -8.37 -25.49
CA PHE A 49 -13.50 -9.67 -25.51
C PHE A 49 -14.40 -10.84 -25.90
N GLY A 50 -15.68 -10.58 -26.19
CA GLY A 50 -16.69 -11.61 -26.39
C GLY A 50 -16.85 -12.50 -25.16
N LYS A 51 -17.25 -13.76 -25.40
CA LYS A 51 -17.43 -14.78 -24.36
C LYS A 51 -16.13 -15.06 -23.58
N SER A 52 -14.96 -14.81 -24.18
CA SER A 52 -13.66 -15.02 -23.53
C SER A 52 -13.42 -14.05 -22.36
N GLY A 53 -14.08 -12.88 -22.35
CA GLY A 53 -14.00 -11.91 -21.25
C GLY A 53 -14.56 -12.44 -19.93
N PHE A 54 -15.49 -13.41 -19.99
CA PHE A 54 -16.08 -14.03 -18.80
C PHE A 54 -15.32 -15.26 -18.32
N LEU A 55 -14.46 -15.83 -19.15
CA LEU A 55 -13.62 -16.94 -18.74
C LEU A 55 -12.64 -16.45 -17.68
N THR A 56 -12.45 -17.25 -16.63
CA THR A 56 -11.39 -16.99 -15.67
C THR A 56 -10.08 -17.29 -16.37
N LYS A 57 -9.46 -16.28 -17.00
CA LYS A 57 -8.07 -16.41 -17.46
C LYS A 57 -7.27 -16.93 -16.26
N GLN A 58 -6.72 -18.14 -16.38
CA GLN A 58 -5.68 -18.56 -15.47
C GLN A 58 -4.61 -17.48 -15.53
N GLN A 59 -4.15 -17.03 -14.37
CA GLN A 59 -3.23 -15.92 -14.27
C GLN A 59 -1.90 -16.31 -14.92
N GLU A 60 -1.74 -16.03 -16.22
CA GLU A 60 -0.42 -15.74 -16.73
C GLU A 60 0.07 -14.53 -15.97
N ARG A 61 1.11 -14.74 -15.16
CA ARG A 61 1.70 -13.67 -14.37
C ARG A 61 2.11 -12.57 -15.33
N TYR A 62 1.56 -11.37 -15.17
CA TYR A 62 1.98 -10.20 -15.94
C TYR A 62 3.50 -10.05 -15.83
N THR A 63 4.19 -10.15 -16.96
CA THR A 63 5.64 -9.96 -17.04
C THR A 63 6.00 -8.54 -16.62
N VAL A 64 7.23 -8.35 -16.15
CA VAL A 64 7.68 -7.00 -15.77
C VAL A 64 7.58 -6.05 -16.97
N GLN A 65 8.02 -6.50 -18.15
CA GLN A 65 7.95 -5.72 -19.37
C GLN A 65 6.53 -5.25 -19.68
N PHE A 66 5.56 -6.18 -19.62
CA PHE A 66 4.16 -5.83 -19.84
C PHE A 66 3.66 -4.76 -18.85
N ARG A 67 4.04 -4.85 -17.57
CA ARG A 67 3.65 -3.83 -16.58
C ARG A 67 4.26 -2.46 -16.91
N MET A 68 5.52 -2.42 -17.34
CA MET A 68 6.18 -1.18 -17.74
C MET A 68 5.51 -0.55 -18.95
N ASP A 69 5.17 -1.35 -19.96
CA ASP A 69 4.51 -0.87 -21.18
C ASP A 69 3.13 -0.29 -20.85
N VAL A 70 2.35 -0.98 -20.02
CA VAL A 70 1.03 -0.52 -19.57
C VAL A 70 1.12 0.78 -18.80
N VAL A 71 2.03 0.88 -17.82
CA VAL A 71 2.20 2.09 -16.99
C VAL A 71 2.63 3.27 -17.84
N SER A 72 3.60 3.06 -18.74
CA SER A 72 4.10 4.09 -19.63
C SER A 72 3.00 4.60 -20.57
N TYR A 73 2.24 3.67 -21.16
CA TYR A 73 1.11 4.00 -22.03
C TYR A 73 0.03 4.80 -21.29
N HIS A 74 -0.36 4.35 -20.08
CA HIS A 74 -1.37 5.02 -19.27
C HIS A 74 -0.96 6.47 -18.96
N LYS A 75 0.29 6.67 -18.53
CA LYS A 75 0.82 8.01 -18.24
C LYS A 75 0.90 8.90 -19.48
N GLN A 76 1.29 8.35 -20.63
CA GLN A 76 1.38 9.11 -21.88
C GLN A 76 0.01 9.55 -22.40
N LYS A 77 -1.01 8.69 -22.27
CA LYS A 77 -2.34 8.93 -22.86
C LYS A 77 -3.33 9.59 -21.91
N GLY A 78 -3.10 9.52 -20.59
CA GLY A 78 -4.00 10.12 -19.59
C GLY A 78 -5.42 9.51 -19.58
N ILE A 79 -5.56 8.26 -20.01
CA ILE A 79 -6.86 7.56 -20.08
C ILE A 79 -7.28 7.02 -18.71
N SER A 80 -8.56 6.71 -18.54
CA SER A 80 -9.06 6.19 -17.27
C SER A 80 -8.46 4.80 -16.92
N LEU A 81 -8.43 4.47 -15.62
CA LEU A 81 -8.00 3.13 -15.15
C LEU A 81 -8.85 2.02 -15.77
N ARG A 82 -10.16 2.25 -15.91
CA ARG A 82 -11.10 1.29 -16.52
C ARG A 82 -10.71 1.03 -17.97
N GLU A 83 -10.54 2.09 -18.74
CA GLU A 83 -10.19 2.00 -20.16
C GLU A 83 -8.85 1.32 -20.37
N SER A 84 -7.85 1.68 -19.57
CA SER A 84 -6.54 1.02 -19.60
C SER A 84 -6.64 -0.48 -19.30
N CYS A 85 -7.43 -0.85 -18.29
CA CYS A 85 -7.63 -2.25 -17.96
C CYS A 85 -8.33 -3.01 -19.08
N MET A 86 -9.34 -2.41 -19.71
CA MET A 86 -10.01 -3.01 -20.86
C MET A 86 -9.08 -3.14 -22.06
N ARG A 87 -8.24 -2.13 -22.34
CA ARG A 87 -7.32 -2.16 -23.47
C ARG A 87 -6.26 -3.26 -23.34
N PHE A 88 -5.70 -3.42 -22.15
CA PHE A 88 -4.62 -4.37 -21.88
C PHE A 88 -5.10 -5.71 -21.29
N GLY A 89 -6.40 -5.92 -21.13
CA GLY A 89 -6.94 -7.14 -20.53
C GLY A 89 -6.54 -7.33 -19.07
N ILE A 90 -6.38 -6.23 -18.31
CA ILE A 90 -6.05 -6.26 -16.89
C ILE A 90 -7.32 -6.53 -16.09
N ARG A 91 -7.26 -7.54 -15.22
CA ARG A 91 -8.45 -8.04 -14.52
C ARG A 91 -9.11 -7.01 -13.59
N SER A 92 -8.32 -6.13 -12.99
CA SER A 92 -8.79 -5.18 -11.99
C SER A 92 -8.10 -3.84 -12.12
N GLN A 93 -8.88 -2.76 -11.96
CA GLN A 93 -8.37 -1.40 -11.83
C GLN A 93 -7.43 -1.26 -10.63
N SER A 94 -7.68 -1.99 -9.54
CA SER A 94 -6.79 -2.01 -8.36
C SER A 94 -5.40 -2.56 -8.69
N THR A 95 -5.30 -3.52 -9.62
CA THR A 95 -4.02 -4.08 -10.06
C THR A 95 -3.21 -3.03 -10.81
N LEU A 96 -3.85 -2.33 -11.75
CA LEU A 96 -3.21 -1.24 -12.49
C LEU A 96 -2.83 -0.08 -11.56
N TYR A 97 -3.73 0.30 -10.64
CA TYR A 97 -3.46 1.33 -9.63
C TYR A 97 -2.22 0.99 -8.81
N CYS A 98 -2.09 -0.25 -8.34
CA CYS A 98 -0.91 -0.69 -7.61
C CYS A 98 0.37 -0.52 -8.43
N TRP A 99 0.36 -0.88 -9.73
CA TRP A 99 1.54 -0.70 -10.58
C TRP A 99 1.91 0.77 -10.76
N LEU A 100 0.91 1.65 -10.95
CA LEU A 100 1.13 3.09 -11.07
C LEU A 100 1.75 3.63 -9.77
N THR A 101 1.18 3.32 -8.61
CA THR A 101 1.72 3.79 -7.33
C THR A 101 3.11 3.23 -7.04
N THR A 102 3.37 1.98 -7.40
CA THR A 102 4.71 1.37 -7.23
C THR A 102 5.73 2.03 -8.16
N PHE A 103 5.34 2.34 -9.39
CA PHE A 103 6.20 3.05 -10.33
C PHE A 103 6.47 4.50 -9.90
N ASP A 104 5.47 5.18 -9.34
CA ASP A 104 5.64 6.55 -8.82
C ASP A 104 6.59 6.60 -7.62
N GLN A 105 6.55 5.59 -6.75
CA GLN A 105 7.38 5.53 -5.54
C GLN A 105 8.79 5.00 -5.80
N TYR A 106 8.94 4.01 -6.68
CA TYR A 106 10.17 3.22 -6.80
C TYR A 106 10.68 3.09 -8.26
N GLY A 107 10.04 3.78 -9.21
CA GLY A 107 10.39 3.72 -10.62
C GLY A 107 10.26 2.32 -11.24
N CYS A 108 11.06 2.07 -12.28
CA CYS A 108 11.09 0.78 -12.99
C CYS A 108 11.49 -0.40 -12.08
N GLU A 109 12.35 -0.16 -11.09
CA GLU A 109 12.79 -1.19 -10.14
C GLU A 109 11.63 -1.69 -9.28
N GLY A 110 10.71 -0.81 -8.87
CA GLY A 110 9.52 -1.20 -8.13
C GLY A 110 8.64 -2.22 -8.86
N LEU A 111 8.56 -2.14 -10.19
CA LEU A 111 7.75 -3.06 -11.00
C LEU A 111 8.40 -4.44 -11.20
N LYS A 112 9.73 -4.52 -11.05
CA LYS A 112 10.49 -5.78 -11.07
C LYS A 112 10.28 -6.59 -9.80
N VAL A 113 10.07 -5.90 -8.68
CA VAL A 113 9.83 -6.54 -7.38
C VAL A 113 8.52 -7.32 -7.44
N ARG A 114 8.64 -8.65 -7.35
CA ARG A 114 7.52 -9.56 -7.22
C ARG A 114 6.69 -9.10 -6.00
N TYR A 115 5.37 -9.22 -6.10
CA TYR A 115 4.42 -8.76 -5.07
C TYR A 115 4.68 -9.32 -3.65
N GLU A 116 5.62 -10.25 -3.48
CA GLU A 116 6.14 -10.71 -2.19
C GLU A 116 6.75 -9.60 -1.31
N SER A 117 7.06 -8.39 -1.83
CA SER A 117 7.78 -7.36 -1.05
C SER A 117 7.17 -5.94 -1.09
N ILE A 118 5.84 -5.79 -1.21
CA ILE A 118 5.25 -4.54 -0.69
C ILE A 118 5.49 -4.58 0.82
N PRO A 119 6.18 -3.60 1.44
CA PRO A 119 6.47 -3.67 2.86
C PRO A 119 5.15 -3.80 3.62
N ASN A 120 4.97 -4.94 4.28
CA ASN A 120 3.83 -5.23 5.13
C ASN A 120 3.60 -4.03 6.06
N MET A 121 2.35 -3.69 6.35
CA MET A 121 2.01 -2.64 7.34
C MET A 121 2.77 -2.84 8.66
N GLU A 122 3.04 -4.09 9.02
CA GLU A 122 3.93 -4.50 10.11
C GLU A 122 5.34 -3.91 10.00
N ARG A 123 6.00 -3.96 8.82
CA ARG A 123 7.35 -3.41 8.61
C ARG A 123 7.38 -1.90 8.79
N ARG A 124 6.37 -1.17 8.27
CA ARG A 124 6.24 0.28 8.48
C ARG A 124 6.04 0.64 9.95
N LYS A 125 5.34 -0.21 10.72
CA LYS A 125 5.16 -0.03 12.15
C LYS A 125 6.47 -0.27 12.91
N THR A 126 7.25 -1.28 12.51
CA THR A 126 8.57 -1.56 13.07
C THR A 126 9.56 -0.44 12.79
N GLU A 127 9.61 0.07 11.56
CA GLU A 127 10.49 1.19 11.16
C GLU A 127 10.19 2.47 11.96
N ARG A 128 8.90 2.82 12.14
CA ARG A 128 8.50 3.96 12.98
C ARG A 128 8.93 3.78 14.43
N LYS A 129 8.76 2.58 14.98
CA LYS A 129 9.16 2.28 16.36
C LYS A 129 10.67 2.39 16.56
N ILE A 130 11.47 1.92 15.59
CA ILE A 130 12.94 2.06 15.64
C ILE A 130 13.35 3.54 15.67
N ILE A 131 12.72 4.39 14.87
CA ILE A 131 13.01 5.84 14.85
C ILE A 131 12.63 6.49 16.19
N GLU A 132 11.49 6.12 16.76
CA GLU A 132 11.02 6.63 18.05
C GLU A 132 11.92 6.18 19.22
N ASP A 133 12.37 4.92 19.21
CA ASP A 133 13.30 4.38 20.19
C ASP A 133 14.69 5.05 20.09
N LEU A 134 15.18 5.34 18.87
CA LEU A 134 16.43 6.08 18.65
C LEU A 134 16.35 7.51 19.19
N SER A 135 15.24 8.21 18.94
CA SER A 135 15.01 9.56 19.45
C SER A 135 15.00 9.57 20.99
N ARG A 136 14.34 8.57 21.60
CA ARG A 136 14.30 8.42 23.06
C ARG A 136 15.66 8.12 23.67
N LEU A 137 16.50 7.31 22.99
CA LEU A 137 17.87 7.05 23.44
C LEU A 137 18.70 8.34 23.44
N GLU A 138 18.59 9.16 22.40
CA GLU A 138 19.31 10.44 22.33
C GLU A 138 18.90 11.40 23.46
N GLU A 139 17.61 11.46 23.79
CA GLU A 139 17.10 12.24 24.92
C GLU A 139 17.64 11.75 26.27
N LEU A 140 17.62 10.43 26.50
CA LEU A 140 18.17 9.80 27.70
C LEU A 140 19.68 10.05 27.85
N GLU A 141 20.43 10.05 26.75
CA GLU A 141 21.86 10.36 26.78
C GLU A 141 22.12 11.81 27.20
N LYS A 142 21.33 12.76 26.68
CA LYS A 142 21.40 14.18 27.09
C LYS A 142 21.06 14.35 28.57
N GLU A 143 20.01 13.69 29.04
CA GLU A 143 19.63 13.72 30.46
C GLU A 143 20.72 13.10 31.34
N ASN A 144 21.32 11.97 30.93
CA ASN A 144 22.40 11.34 31.68
C ASN A 144 23.63 12.24 31.78
N LEU A 145 23.99 12.91 30.68
CA LEU A 145 25.08 13.90 30.67
C LEU A 145 24.80 15.06 31.63
N TYR A 146 23.58 15.58 31.63
CA TYR A 146 23.17 16.65 32.54
C TYR A 146 23.26 16.19 34.01
N LEU A 147 22.70 15.03 34.34
CA LEU A 147 22.74 14.47 35.69
C LEU A 147 24.16 14.16 36.15
N ARG A 148 25.07 13.75 35.25
CA ARG A 148 26.49 13.57 35.59
C ARG A 148 27.15 14.90 35.92
N ALA A 149 26.89 15.93 35.11
CA ALA A 149 27.41 17.28 35.38
C ALA A 149 26.90 17.83 36.72
N GLU A 150 25.61 17.64 37.02
CA GLU A 150 25.00 18.03 38.29
C GLU A 150 25.63 17.28 39.48
N ASN A 151 25.77 15.96 39.38
CA ASN A 151 26.43 15.15 40.41
C ASN A 151 27.89 15.57 40.66
N ASP A 152 28.64 15.87 39.60
CA ASP A 152 30.02 16.33 39.72
C ASP A 152 30.10 17.72 40.37
N PHE A 153 29.11 18.58 40.11
CA PHE A 153 29.00 19.88 40.79
C PHE A 153 28.71 19.71 42.28
N LEU A 154 27.75 18.87 42.65
CA LEU A 154 27.43 18.57 44.05
C LEU A 154 28.63 17.99 44.80
N LYS A 155 29.36 17.03 44.20
CA LYS A 155 30.59 16.49 44.80
C LYS A 155 31.66 17.55 45.04
N LYS A 156 31.81 18.50 44.11
CA LYS A 156 32.74 19.63 44.28
C LYS A 156 32.31 20.55 45.43
N LEU A 157 31.02 20.83 45.56
CA LEU A 157 30.48 21.62 46.67
C LEU A 157 30.70 20.92 48.01
N ASP A 158 30.44 19.63 48.10
CA ASP A 158 30.67 18.83 49.32
C ASP A 158 32.14 18.86 49.71
N ALA A 159 33.05 18.67 48.74
CA ALA A 159 34.49 18.73 48.99
C ALA A 159 34.95 20.10 49.51
N LEU A 160 34.37 21.20 49.02
CA LEU A 160 34.64 22.56 49.53
C LEU A 160 34.10 22.76 50.95
N THR A 161 32.90 22.23 51.22
CA THR A 161 32.25 22.32 52.52
C THR A 161 33.03 21.53 53.58
N GLN A 162 33.46 20.30 53.25
CA GLN A 162 34.32 19.49 54.11
C GLN A 162 35.65 20.20 54.41
N LYS A 163 36.32 20.80 53.41
CA LYS A 163 37.56 21.57 53.62
C LYS A 163 37.39 22.77 54.57
N ARG A 164 36.22 23.41 54.57
CA ARG A 164 35.91 24.52 55.49
C ARG A 164 35.65 24.04 56.91
N GLN A 165 35.08 22.85 57.07
CA GLN A 165 34.78 22.26 58.38
C GLN A 165 35.98 21.56 59.02
N THR A 166 37.00 21.18 58.25
CA THR A 166 38.25 20.63 58.80
C THR A 166 39.10 21.73 59.44
N PRO A 167 39.37 21.70 60.76
CA PRO A 167 40.23 22.69 61.42
C PRO A 167 41.69 22.54 60.94
N PRO A 168 42.48 23.64 60.91
CA PRO A 168 43.85 23.58 60.45
C PRO A 168 44.68 22.64 61.33
N ARG A 169 45.43 21.71 60.71
CA ARG A 169 46.39 20.86 61.41
C ARG A 169 47.38 21.74 62.16
N LYS A 170 47.39 21.66 63.50
CA LYS A 170 48.42 22.28 64.35
C LYS A 170 49.79 21.74 63.90
N LYS A 171 50.63 22.64 63.38
CA LYS A 171 52.03 22.32 63.06
C LYS A 171 52.77 22.12 64.38
N ARG A 172 53.44 20.97 64.51
CA ARG A 172 54.43 20.69 65.57
C ARG A 172 55.73 21.39 65.24
#